data_AF-A0A8S9BWV8-F1
#
_entry.id   AF-A0A8S9BWV8-F1
#
_cell.length_a   1.000
_cell.length_b   1.000
_cell.length_c   1.000
_cell.angle_alpha   90.00
_cell.angle_beta   90.00
_cell.angle_gamma   90.00
#
_symmetry.space_group_name_H-M   'P 1'
#
loop_
_entity.id
_entity.type
_entity.pdbx_description
1 polymer ?
#
loop_
_entity_poly.entity_id
_entity_poly.type
_entity_poly.pdbx_seq_one_letter_code
_entity_poly.pdbx_strand_id
1 'polypeptide(L)'
;MAFSMIEFQSRFLILLLLAVFAAAGRRHRFEPLPECSECVSHEDALTPGIGFDLTDSYGTAAIRYNNNSIVNLGKVEANQEYIELVECLLDPSTRLSCHSTTWEEIHCSYLRLKRRLNKLHGRPATHDVGILANLMSQLRTLVDTRLGAGTTKSVLPTMPNLPGLEEQDLQDALQHIGLRTLVTHKHLRYVWETSAAFAGMGFGLCSHPEDCDACEDEEADMPFRHILALSLTNRSFGAAYTYMQSAFWSSHEAESVRFELGLENEGEEAYWDRIREVIVDVGREAKRPLNTVL
;
A
#
# COMPACT_ATOMS: atom_id res chain seq x y z
N MET A 1 19.51 -58.57 35.75
CA MET A 1 18.42 -58.02 34.91
C MET A 1 18.09 -56.58 35.31
N ALA A 2 19.05 -55.65 35.21
CA ALA A 2 18.84 -54.24 35.60
C ALA A 2 19.26 -53.23 34.51
N PHE A 3 19.95 -53.68 33.47
CA PHE A 3 20.43 -52.82 32.38
C PHE A 3 19.37 -52.51 31.31
N SER A 4 18.26 -53.25 31.26
CA SER A 4 17.23 -53.09 30.22
C SER A 4 16.20 -51.98 30.48
N MET A 5 16.08 -51.47 31.72
CA MET A 5 15.09 -50.43 32.04
C MET A 5 15.59 -49.00 31.77
N ILE A 6 16.91 -48.77 31.82
CA ILE A 6 17.49 -47.44 31.67
C ILE A 6 17.45 -46.96 30.21
N GLU A 7 17.68 -47.87 29.25
CA GLU A 7 17.56 -47.57 27.81
C GLU A 7 16.12 -47.23 27.40
N PHE A 8 15.12 -47.87 28.00
CA PHE A 8 13.72 -47.64 27.67
C PHE A 8 13.25 -46.26 28.14
N GLN A 9 13.67 -45.82 29.34
CA GLN A 9 13.33 -44.49 29.85
C GLN A 9 14.00 -43.36 29.06
N SER A 10 15.23 -43.54 28.59
CA SER A 10 15.94 -42.54 27.79
C SER A 10 15.28 -42.32 26.42
N ARG A 11 14.85 -43.39 25.74
CA ARG A 11 14.15 -43.28 24.45
C ARG A 11 12.77 -42.62 24.58
N PHE A 12 12.06 -42.88 25.67
CA PHE A 12 10.76 -42.27 25.92
C PHE A 12 10.89 -40.77 26.20
N LEU A 13 11.92 -40.34 26.93
CA LEU A 13 12.20 -38.93 27.19
C LEU A 13 12.56 -38.16 25.91
N ILE A 14 13.34 -38.77 25.02
CA ILE A 14 13.73 -38.16 23.73
C ILE A 14 12.50 -38.02 22.80
N LEU A 15 11.62 -39.02 22.76
CA LEU A 15 10.38 -38.95 21.98
C LEU A 15 9.41 -37.89 22.53
N LEU A 16 9.31 -37.77 23.86
CA LEU A 16 8.51 -36.71 24.51
C LEU A 16 9.08 -35.32 24.23
N LEU A 17 10.41 -35.14 24.30
CA LEU A 17 11.05 -33.87 23.95
C LEU A 17 10.85 -33.53 22.48
N LEU A 18 11.01 -34.49 21.55
CA LEU A 18 10.75 -34.27 20.13
C LEU A 18 9.28 -33.94 19.84
N ALA A 19 8.33 -34.57 20.54
CA ALA A 19 6.91 -34.24 20.43
C ALA A 19 6.59 -32.83 20.96
N VAL A 20 7.24 -32.41 22.06
CA VAL A 20 7.10 -31.05 22.61
C VAL A 20 7.74 -30.02 21.67
N PHE A 21 8.89 -30.31 21.06
CA PHE A 21 9.50 -29.42 20.05
C PHE A 21 8.68 -29.39 18.73
N ALA A 22 8.09 -30.50 18.31
CA ALA A 22 7.20 -30.54 17.15
C ALA A 22 5.86 -29.80 17.40
N ALA A 23 5.35 -29.83 18.64
CA ALA A 23 4.18 -29.06 19.05
C ALA A 23 4.50 -27.57 19.26
N ALA A 24 5.68 -27.24 19.79
CA ALA A 24 6.14 -25.86 19.97
C ALA A 24 6.57 -25.18 18.65
N GLY A 25 6.79 -25.96 17.59
CA GLY A 25 7.07 -25.45 16.23
C GLY A 25 5.83 -24.95 15.49
N ARG A 26 4.61 -25.26 15.95
CA ARG A 26 3.40 -24.57 15.49
C ARG A 26 3.32 -23.27 16.27
N ARG A 27 3.66 -22.15 15.61
CA ARG A 27 3.32 -20.82 16.12
C ARG A 27 1.81 -20.83 16.37
N HIS A 28 1.40 -20.95 17.64
CA HIS A 28 0.00 -20.81 17.98
C HIS A 28 -0.38 -19.36 17.70
N ARG A 29 -1.22 -19.16 16.68
CA ARG A 29 -1.86 -17.88 16.40
C ARG A 29 -2.64 -17.49 17.66
N PHE A 30 -2.29 -16.35 18.27
CA PHE A 30 -2.86 -15.94 19.56
C PHE A 30 -4.30 -15.45 19.43
N GLU A 31 -4.78 -15.17 18.22
CA GLU A 31 -6.15 -14.74 17.94
C GLU A 31 -6.71 -15.50 16.73
N PRO A 32 -7.94 -16.03 16.80
CA PRO A 32 -8.63 -16.53 15.61
C PRO A 32 -8.84 -15.35 14.64
N LEU A 33 -8.75 -15.61 13.33
CA LEU A 33 -9.14 -14.64 12.33
C LEU A 33 -10.53 -14.09 12.67
N PRO A 34 -10.76 -12.78 12.55
CA PRO A 34 -12.08 -12.21 12.82
C PRO A 34 -13.09 -12.92 11.91
N GLU A 35 -14.12 -13.54 12.51
CA GLU A 35 -15.27 -14.01 11.76
C GLU A 35 -15.83 -12.80 10.99
N CYS A 36 -15.82 -12.87 9.67
CA CYS A 36 -16.34 -11.81 8.82
C CYS A 36 -17.79 -11.51 9.25
N SER A 37 -18.01 -10.38 9.93
CA SER A 37 -19.36 -9.98 10.37
C SER A 37 -20.30 -9.74 9.19
N GLU A 38 -19.73 -9.52 8.01
CA GLU A 38 -20.40 -9.50 6.71
C GLU A 38 -19.56 -10.29 5.70
N CYS A 39 -20.12 -11.37 5.14
CA CYS A 39 -19.47 -12.07 4.03
C CYS A 39 -19.46 -11.16 2.80
N VAL A 40 -18.33 -11.09 2.09
CA VAL A 40 -18.27 -10.49 0.75
C VAL A 40 -19.34 -11.16 -0.10
N SER A 41 -20.19 -10.37 -0.74
CA SER A 41 -21.26 -10.95 -1.55
C SER A 41 -20.65 -11.80 -2.66
N HIS A 42 -21.33 -12.87 -3.06
CA HIS A 42 -20.85 -13.72 -4.16
C HIS A 42 -20.68 -12.92 -5.46
N GLU A 43 -21.48 -11.86 -5.66
CA GLU A 43 -21.30 -10.93 -6.78
C GLU A 43 -19.95 -10.19 -6.67
N ASP A 44 -19.67 -9.57 -5.51
CA ASP A 44 -18.42 -8.82 -5.27
C ASP A 44 -17.19 -9.74 -5.34
N ALA A 45 -17.29 -10.98 -4.83
CA ALA A 45 -16.22 -11.98 -4.92
C ALA A 45 -15.88 -12.39 -6.37
N LEU A 46 -16.84 -12.24 -7.29
CA LEU A 46 -16.64 -12.52 -8.71
C LEU A 46 -16.32 -11.26 -9.53
N THR A 47 -16.36 -10.07 -8.92
CA THR A 47 -15.97 -8.84 -9.62
C THR A 47 -14.46 -8.79 -9.83
N PRO A 48 -13.99 -8.28 -10.98
CA PRO A 48 -12.57 -8.10 -11.19
C PRO A 48 -12.00 -7.08 -10.19
N GLY A 49 -10.77 -7.32 -9.74
CA GLY A 49 -10.04 -6.39 -8.89
C GLY A 49 -9.64 -5.15 -9.68
N ILE A 50 -9.84 -3.97 -9.11
CA ILE A 50 -9.54 -2.68 -9.74
C ILE A 50 -8.57 -1.93 -8.82
N GLY A 51 -7.41 -1.58 -9.38
CA GLY A 51 -6.39 -0.79 -8.72
C GLY A 51 -6.24 0.57 -9.36
N PHE A 52 -6.14 1.61 -8.54
CA PHE A 52 -5.74 2.94 -8.97
C PHE A 52 -4.37 3.24 -8.40
N ASP A 53 -3.49 3.72 -9.28
CA ASP A 53 -2.19 4.21 -8.90
C ASP A 53 -2.10 5.73 -9.12
N LEU A 54 -1.69 6.45 -8.09
CA LEU A 54 -1.57 7.90 -8.10
C LEU A 54 -0.11 8.29 -7.95
N THR A 55 0.45 8.90 -8.99
CA THR A 55 1.85 9.36 -9.02
C THR A 55 1.92 10.87 -8.82
N ASP A 56 3.09 11.45 -9.06
CA ASP A 56 3.34 12.89 -8.90
C ASP A 56 2.63 13.77 -9.94
N SER A 57 2.33 13.22 -11.11
CA SER A 57 1.92 14.00 -12.28
C SER A 57 0.85 13.32 -13.14
N TYR A 58 0.51 12.07 -12.81
CA TYR A 58 -0.54 11.31 -13.49
C TYR A 58 -1.13 10.24 -12.57
N GLY A 59 -2.22 9.62 -13.03
CA GLY A 59 -2.73 8.38 -12.44
C GLY A 59 -2.78 7.25 -13.46
N THR A 60 -2.76 6.00 -12.99
CA THR A 60 -3.03 4.83 -13.83
C THR A 60 -4.11 3.95 -13.22
N ALA A 61 -4.74 3.13 -14.05
CA ALA A 61 -5.73 2.17 -13.62
C ALA A 61 -5.45 0.79 -14.23
N ALA A 62 -5.61 -0.25 -13.43
CA ALA A 62 -5.45 -1.63 -13.85
C ALA A 62 -6.62 -2.49 -13.38
N ILE A 63 -6.97 -3.49 -14.21
CA ILE A 63 -8.00 -4.48 -13.91
C ILE A 63 -7.33 -5.86 -13.82
N ARG A 64 -7.57 -6.57 -12.72
CA ARG A 64 -7.23 -7.99 -12.57
C ARG A 64 -8.50 -8.83 -12.63
N TYR A 65 -8.62 -9.66 -13.66
CA TYR A 65 -9.74 -10.59 -13.81
C TYR A 65 -9.51 -11.88 -13.00
N ASN A 66 -10.60 -12.62 -12.72
CA ASN A 66 -10.55 -13.87 -11.96
C ASN A 66 -9.74 -14.98 -12.64
N ASN A 67 -9.51 -14.87 -13.96
CA ASN A 67 -8.62 -15.77 -14.70
C ASN A 67 -7.13 -15.39 -14.56
N ASN A 68 -6.80 -14.53 -13.60
CA ASN A 68 -5.47 -13.97 -13.34
C ASN A 68 -4.89 -13.10 -14.46
N SER A 69 -5.66 -12.77 -15.51
CA SER A 69 -5.22 -11.80 -16.50
C SER A 69 -5.28 -10.38 -15.93
N ILE A 70 -4.25 -9.60 -16.24
CA ILE A 70 -4.14 -8.18 -15.84
C ILE A 70 -4.20 -7.33 -17.11
N VAL A 71 -5.02 -6.28 -17.08
CA VAL A 71 -5.14 -5.30 -18.16
C VAL A 71 -4.87 -3.92 -17.60
N ASN A 72 -3.79 -3.31 -18.08
CA ASN A 72 -3.48 -1.90 -17.82
C ASN A 72 -4.33 -1.04 -18.76
N LEU A 73 -5.17 -0.17 -18.20
CA LEU A 73 -6.12 0.63 -18.98
C LEU A 73 -5.50 1.89 -19.58
N GLY A 74 -4.40 2.35 -19.00
CA GLY A 74 -3.66 3.51 -19.47
C GLY A 74 -3.38 4.52 -18.37
N LYS A 75 -2.94 5.70 -18.81
CA LYS A 75 -2.50 6.83 -18.00
C LYS A 75 -3.45 8.01 -18.17
N VAL A 76 -3.74 8.71 -17.08
CA VAL A 76 -4.45 10.00 -17.09
C VAL A 76 -3.50 11.06 -16.57
N GLU A 77 -3.16 12.04 -17.41
CA GLU A 77 -2.36 13.18 -16.98
C GLU A 77 -3.11 13.99 -15.93
N ALA A 78 -2.41 14.37 -14.86
CA ALA A 78 -2.98 15.21 -13.83
C ALA A 78 -3.07 16.67 -14.28
N ASN A 79 -3.99 17.42 -13.69
CA ASN A 79 -4.06 18.87 -13.90
C ASN A 79 -3.05 19.60 -13.00
N GLN A 80 -2.85 20.88 -13.27
CA GLN A 80 -1.92 21.72 -12.52
C GLN A 80 -2.24 21.76 -11.02
N GLU A 81 -3.52 21.80 -10.64
CA GLU A 81 -3.96 21.80 -9.25
C GLU A 81 -3.53 20.53 -8.49
N TYR A 82 -3.58 19.37 -9.14
CA TYR A 82 -3.10 18.12 -8.57
C TYR A 82 -1.59 18.11 -8.38
N ILE A 83 -0.85 18.57 -9.38
CA ILE A 83 0.62 18.63 -9.33
C ILE A 83 1.06 19.53 -8.16
N GLU A 84 0.46 20.71 -8.03
CA GLU A 84 0.72 21.63 -6.92
C GLU A 84 0.35 21.03 -5.55
N LEU A 85 -0.74 20.26 -5.51
CA LEU A 85 -1.13 19.55 -4.29
C LEU A 85 -0.09 18.49 -3.90
N VAL A 86 0.35 17.63 -4.82
CA VAL A 86 1.36 16.61 -4.54
C VAL A 86 2.67 17.25 -4.08
N GLU A 87 3.12 18.31 -4.76
CA GLU A 87 4.33 19.06 -4.37
C GLU A 87 4.20 19.60 -2.94
N CYS A 88 3.03 20.13 -2.57
CA CYS A 88 2.74 20.62 -1.22
C CYS A 88 2.75 19.48 -0.18
N LEU A 89 2.15 18.33 -0.50
CA LEU A 89 2.02 17.18 0.41
C LEU A 89 3.34 16.43 0.66
N LEU A 90 4.43 16.76 -0.05
CA LEU A 90 5.76 16.27 0.32
C LEU A 90 6.26 16.86 1.65
N ASP A 91 5.83 18.07 2.00
CA ASP A 91 6.22 18.69 3.27
C ASP A 91 5.39 18.10 4.42
N PRO A 92 6.00 17.36 5.37
CA PRO A 92 5.29 16.79 6.50
C PRO A 92 4.59 17.83 7.38
N SER A 93 5.01 19.10 7.30
CA SER A 93 4.40 20.20 8.06
C SER A 93 2.97 20.51 7.61
N THR A 94 2.59 20.09 6.39
CA THR A 94 1.22 20.23 5.87
C THR A 94 0.23 19.29 6.55
N ARG A 95 0.71 18.23 7.20
CA ARG A 95 -0.13 17.32 7.95
C ARG A 95 -0.74 18.01 9.15
N LEU A 96 -2.05 17.83 9.33
CA LEU A 96 -2.76 18.44 10.45
C LEU A 96 -2.35 17.79 11.78
N SER A 97 -1.69 18.55 12.65
CA SER A 97 -1.39 18.12 14.03
C SER A 97 -2.56 18.48 14.96
N CYS A 98 -3.17 17.46 15.58
CA CYS A 98 -4.31 17.63 16.50
C CYS A 98 -3.98 17.29 17.96
N HIS A 99 -2.69 17.29 18.35
CA HIS A 99 -2.24 16.64 19.59
C HIS A 99 -1.55 17.53 20.62
N SER A 100 -1.41 18.85 20.41
CA SER A 100 -0.55 19.65 21.29
C SER A 100 -1.26 20.70 22.15
N THR A 101 -2.36 21.32 21.68
CA THR A 101 -3.05 22.36 22.45
C THR A 101 -4.58 22.27 22.42
N THR A 102 -5.25 22.83 23.44
CA THR A 102 -6.73 22.90 23.50
C THR A 102 -7.32 23.64 22.28
N TRP A 103 -6.60 24.63 21.75
CA TRP A 103 -7.01 25.34 20.54
C TRP A 103 -6.92 24.47 19.28
N GLU A 104 -5.89 23.63 19.15
CA GLU A 104 -5.77 22.66 18.06
C GLU A 104 -6.88 21.62 18.10
N GLU A 105 -7.25 21.12 19.28
CA GLU A 105 -8.37 20.19 19.43
C GLU A 105 -9.69 20.80 18.96
N ILE A 106 -9.95 22.06 19.32
CA ILE A 106 -11.12 22.81 18.86
C ILE A 106 -11.06 23.02 17.35
N HIS A 107 -9.90 23.42 16.81
CA HIS A 107 -9.72 23.62 15.38
C HIS A 107 -9.95 22.31 14.60
N CYS A 108 -9.38 21.20 15.05
CA CYS A 108 -9.58 19.88 14.46
C CYS A 108 -11.04 19.42 14.55
N SER A 109 -11.72 19.68 15.68
CA SER A 109 -13.14 19.39 15.83
C SER A 109 -14.00 20.18 14.85
N TYR A 110 -13.68 21.46 14.66
CA TYR A 110 -14.31 22.31 13.66
C TYR A 110 -14.05 21.80 12.23
N LEU A 111 -12.80 21.45 11.89
CA LEU A 111 -12.46 20.90 10.58
C LEU A 111 -13.20 19.58 10.31
N ARG A 112 -13.25 18.66 11.29
CA ARG A 112 -14.02 17.41 11.19
C ARG A 112 -15.51 17.68 10.96
N LEU A 113 -16.09 18.65 11.66
CA LEU A 113 -17.48 19.04 11.46
C LEU A 113 -17.70 19.62 10.05
N LYS A 114 -16.83 20.52 9.60
CA LYS A 114 -16.86 21.10 8.25
C LYS A 114 -16.78 20.02 7.17
N ARG A 115 -15.86 19.06 7.31
CA ARG A 115 -15.75 17.89 6.41
C ARG A 115 -17.04 17.09 6.36
N ARG A 116 -17.64 16.76 7.52
CA ARG A 116 -18.92 16.02 7.59
C ARG A 116 -20.05 16.80 6.91
N LEU A 117 -20.14 18.11 7.14
CA LEU A 117 -21.14 18.96 6.52
C LEU A 117 -20.95 19.03 5.00
N ASN A 118 -19.71 19.14 4.50
CA ASN A 118 -19.44 19.13 3.07
C ASN A 118 -19.90 17.81 2.42
N LYS A 119 -19.54 16.67 3.02
CA LYS A 119 -19.96 15.34 2.55
C LYS A 119 -21.48 15.18 2.53
N LEU A 120 -22.17 15.68 3.56
CA LEU A 120 -23.64 15.66 3.62
C LEU A 120 -24.29 16.46 2.48
N HIS A 121 -23.66 17.55 2.06
CA HIS A 121 -24.11 18.36 0.92
C HIS A 121 -23.61 17.83 -0.44
N GLY A 122 -23.01 16.64 -0.50
CA GLY A 122 -22.46 16.07 -1.72
C GLY A 122 -21.23 16.80 -2.27
N ARG A 123 -20.56 17.62 -1.45
CA ARG A 123 -19.32 18.32 -1.81
C ARG A 123 -18.10 17.52 -1.37
N PRO A 124 -16.92 17.75 -1.98
CA PRO A 124 -15.65 17.23 -1.46
C PRO A 124 -15.45 17.60 0.01
N ALA A 125 -14.89 16.68 0.80
CA ALA A 125 -14.70 16.91 2.24
C ALA A 125 -13.83 18.15 2.51
N THR A 126 -12.76 18.30 1.74
CA THR A 126 -11.88 19.47 1.66
C THR A 126 -11.64 19.85 0.20
N HIS A 127 -10.95 20.96 -0.04
CA HIS A 127 -10.52 21.36 -1.37
C HIS A 127 -9.59 20.30 -2.01
N ASP A 128 -8.60 19.85 -1.24
CA ASP A 128 -7.59 18.87 -1.69
C ASP A 128 -8.22 17.51 -2.03
N VAL A 129 -9.21 17.08 -1.24
CA VAL A 129 -10.04 15.91 -1.56
C VAL A 129 -10.75 16.08 -2.91
N GLY A 130 -11.19 17.30 -3.25
CA GLY A 130 -11.80 17.59 -4.55
C GLY A 130 -10.82 17.43 -5.70
N ILE A 131 -9.58 17.88 -5.52
CA ILE A 131 -8.50 17.73 -6.49
C ILE A 131 -8.16 16.25 -6.71
N LEU A 132 -7.96 15.48 -5.63
CA LEU A 132 -7.71 14.04 -5.71
C LEU A 132 -8.88 13.30 -6.39
N ALA A 133 -10.12 13.64 -5.99
CA ALA A 133 -11.33 13.05 -6.57
C ALA A 133 -11.45 13.33 -8.08
N ASN A 134 -10.99 14.49 -8.56
CA ASN A 134 -11.04 14.82 -9.98
C ASN A 134 -10.17 13.86 -10.81
N LEU A 135 -8.93 13.58 -10.38
CA LEU A 135 -8.07 12.61 -11.06
C LEU A 135 -8.65 11.19 -10.96
N MET A 136 -9.08 10.77 -9.77
CA MET A 136 -9.68 9.44 -9.56
C MET A 136 -10.98 9.23 -10.37
N SER A 137 -11.78 10.28 -10.60
CA SER A 137 -12.98 10.24 -11.44
C SER A 137 -12.65 9.92 -12.90
N GLN A 138 -11.54 10.47 -13.41
CA GLN A 138 -11.06 10.19 -14.76
C GLN A 138 -10.54 8.74 -14.86
N LEU A 139 -9.81 8.26 -13.84
CA LEU A 139 -9.41 6.86 -13.75
C LEU A 139 -10.61 5.91 -13.71
N ARG A 140 -11.63 6.24 -12.92
CA ARG A 140 -12.92 5.52 -12.91
C ARG A 140 -13.54 5.48 -14.31
N THR A 141 -13.51 6.59 -15.04
CA THR A 141 -14.05 6.66 -16.40
C THR A 141 -13.34 5.68 -17.34
N LEU A 142 -12.01 5.52 -17.22
CA LEU A 142 -11.27 4.50 -17.99
C LEU A 142 -11.76 3.08 -17.67
N VAL A 143 -11.96 2.77 -16.39
CA VAL A 143 -12.46 1.45 -15.96
C VAL A 143 -13.90 1.22 -16.44
N ASP A 144 -14.79 2.18 -16.21
CA ASP A 144 -16.20 2.10 -16.60
C ASP A 144 -16.36 2.01 -18.13
N THR A 145 -15.45 2.60 -18.92
CA THR A 145 -15.41 2.42 -20.37
C THR A 145 -15.12 0.96 -20.75
N ARG A 146 -14.30 0.27 -19.95
CA ARG A 146 -13.91 -1.13 -20.20
C ARG A 146 -14.92 -2.14 -19.68
N LEU A 147 -15.49 -1.91 -18.50
CA LEU A 147 -16.38 -2.85 -17.79
C LEU A 147 -17.87 -2.57 -17.97
N GLY A 148 -18.23 -1.36 -18.41
CA GLY A 148 -19.59 -0.86 -18.42
C GLY A 148 -19.79 0.27 -17.41
N ALA A 149 -20.61 1.26 -17.79
CA ALA A 149 -20.86 2.42 -16.96
C ALA A 149 -21.50 2.01 -15.61
N GLY A 150 -20.90 2.46 -14.50
CA GLY A 150 -21.42 2.20 -13.16
C GLY A 150 -21.10 0.80 -12.60
N THR A 151 -20.29 0.00 -13.29
CA THR A 151 -19.86 -1.31 -12.80
C THR A 151 -18.82 -1.19 -11.68
N THR A 152 -17.99 -0.14 -11.71
CA THR A 152 -16.98 0.07 -10.66
C THR A 152 -17.65 0.55 -9.37
N LYS A 153 -17.73 -0.34 -8.38
CA LYS A 153 -18.29 -0.05 -7.05
C LYS A 153 -17.21 0.15 -5.99
N SER A 154 -16.08 -0.54 -6.14
CA SER A 154 -15.02 -0.58 -5.14
C SER A 154 -13.65 -0.61 -5.81
N VAL A 155 -12.66 0.02 -5.19
CA VAL A 155 -11.26 0.03 -5.66
C VAL A 155 -10.29 -0.04 -4.47
N LEU A 156 -9.10 -0.56 -4.70
CA LEU A 156 -7.98 -0.47 -3.76
C LEU A 156 -6.99 0.58 -4.29
N PRO A 157 -6.92 1.78 -3.67
CA PRO A 157 -5.96 2.79 -4.10
C PRO A 157 -4.55 2.44 -3.62
N THR A 158 -3.54 2.77 -4.43
CA THR A 158 -2.18 2.91 -3.91
C THR A 158 -2.06 4.26 -3.19
N MET A 159 -1.27 4.30 -2.13
CA MET A 159 -0.87 5.53 -1.47
C MET A 159 0.56 5.85 -1.92
N PRO A 160 0.76 6.97 -2.65
CA PRO A 160 2.10 7.47 -2.88
C PRO A 160 2.69 7.91 -1.55
N ASN A 161 4.02 7.94 -1.46
CA ASN A 161 4.69 8.32 -0.24
C ASN A 161 4.74 9.85 -0.10
N LEU A 162 3.60 10.42 0.29
CA LEU A 162 3.41 11.84 0.53
C LEU A 162 3.12 12.03 2.02
N PRO A 163 4.09 12.50 2.83
CA PRO A 163 3.94 12.61 4.28
C PRO A 163 2.73 13.45 4.75
N GLY A 164 2.34 14.44 3.95
CA GLY A 164 1.19 15.29 4.18
C GLY A 164 -0.15 14.66 3.79
N LEU A 165 -0.15 13.60 2.97
CA LEU A 165 -1.37 12.94 2.51
C LEU A 165 -1.95 12.05 3.62
N GLU A 166 -3.17 12.35 4.05
CA GLU A 166 -3.86 11.51 5.02
C GLU A 166 -4.67 10.41 4.32
N GLU A 167 -4.65 9.20 4.90
CA GLU A 167 -5.50 8.08 4.45
C GLU A 167 -6.99 8.49 4.34
N GLN A 168 -7.45 9.36 5.25
CA GLN A 168 -8.82 9.86 5.24
C GLN A 168 -9.13 10.67 3.96
N ASP A 169 -8.16 11.41 3.41
CA ASP A 169 -8.34 12.19 2.20
C ASP A 169 -8.53 11.30 0.97
N LEU A 170 -7.74 10.21 0.86
CA LEU A 170 -7.93 9.21 -0.19
C LEU A 170 -9.30 8.55 -0.12
N GLN A 171 -9.75 8.16 1.09
CA GLN A 171 -11.07 7.56 1.27
C GLN A 171 -12.20 8.54 0.96
N ASP A 172 -12.08 9.80 1.42
CA ASP A 172 -13.08 10.83 1.15
C ASP A 172 -13.15 11.18 -0.34
N ALA A 173 -12.01 11.13 -1.06
CA ALA A 173 -11.95 11.34 -2.51
C ALA A 173 -12.68 10.22 -3.27
N LEU A 174 -12.40 8.96 -2.94
CA LEU A 174 -13.11 7.81 -3.52
C LEU A 174 -14.61 7.86 -3.23
N GLN A 175 -14.98 8.15 -1.98
CA GLN A 175 -16.38 8.27 -1.60
C GLN A 175 -17.08 9.41 -2.35
N HIS A 176 -16.41 10.54 -2.56
CA HIS A 176 -16.98 11.68 -3.27
C HIS A 176 -17.35 11.31 -4.72
N ILE A 177 -16.56 10.46 -5.37
CA ILE A 177 -16.85 9.96 -6.72
C ILE A 177 -17.71 8.69 -6.72
N GLY A 178 -18.35 8.35 -5.60
CA GLY A 178 -19.26 7.21 -5.49
C GLY A 178 -18.59 5.83 -5.49
N LEU A 179 -17.28 5.78 -5.25
CA LEU A 179 -16.55 4.52 -5.07
C LEU A 179 -16.38 4.20 -3.58
N ARG A 180 -16.29 2.91 -3.26
CA ARG A 180 -15.92 2.42 -1.94
C ARG A 180 -14.47 1.98 -1.94
N THR A 181 -13.77 2.23 -0.85
CA THR A 181 -12.45 1.63 -0.64
C THR A 181 -12.62 0.16 -0.31
N LEU A 182 -11.91 -0.70 -1.03
CA LEU A 182 -11.84 -2.13 -0.72
C LEU A 182 -11.01 -2.31 0.56
N VAL A 183 -11.57 -3.01 1.53
CA VAL A 183 -10.88 -3.36 2.77
C VAL A 183 -10.36 -4.78 2.64
N THR A 184 -9.05 -4.97 2.78
CA THR A 184 -8.43 -6.31 2.71
C THR A 184 -8.73 -7.11 3.97
N HIS A 185 -8.47 -8.43 3.95
CA HIS A 185 -8.58 -9.28 5.15
C HIS A 185 -7.65 -8.82 6.29
N LYS A 186 -6.56 -8.09 5.97
CA LYS A 186 -5.64 -7.46 6.92
C LYS A 186 -6.08 -6.07 7.36
N HIS A 187 -7.34 -5.69 7.09
CA HIS A 187 -7.94 -4.38 7.39
C HIS A 187 -7.25 -3.18 6.72
N LEU A 188 -6.43 -3.42 5.69
CA LEU A 188 -5.81 -2.35 4.91
C LEU A 188 -6.84 -1.73 3.97
N ARG A 189 -6.81 -0.40 3.88
CA ARG A 189 -7.68 0.42 3.01
C ARG A 189 -6.92 1.07 1.86
N TYR A 190 -5.61 0.91 1.85
CA TYR A 190 -4.73 1.30 0.77
C TYR A 190 -3.53 0.36 0.81
N VAL A 191 -2.73 0.38 -0.26
CA VAL A 191 -1.41 -0.27 -0.29
C VAL A 191 -0.38 0.78 -0.68
N TRP A 192 0.84 0.68 -0.17
CA TRP A 192 1.90 1.57 -0.62
C TRP A 192 2.22 1.31 -2.08
N GLU A 193 2.62 2.35 -2.81
CA GLU A 193 3.05 2.22 -4.22
C GLU A 193 4.14 1.15 -4.38
N THR A 194 5.17 1.17 -3.52
CA THR A 194 6.24 0.16 -3.52
C THR A 194 5.73 -1.25 -3.22
N SER A 195 4.72 -1.38 -2.35
CA SER A 195 4.04 -2.65 -2.09
C SER A 195 3.27 -3.16 -3.30
N ALA A 196 2.56 -2.28 -3.99
CA ALA A 196 1.82 -2.61 -5.20
C ALA A 196 2.78 -3.03 -6.34
N ALA A 197 3.90 -2.31 -6.50
CA ALA A 197 4.94 -2.67 -7.46
C ALA A 197 5.58 -4.02 -7.14
N PHE A 198 5.93 -4.26 -5.86
CA PHE A 198 6.48 -5.52 -5.39
C PHE A 198 5.54 -6.71 -5.68
N ALA A 199 4.25 -6.54 -5.39
CA ALA A 199 3.20 -7.50 -5.73
C ALA A 199 3.06 -7.69 -7.25
N GLY A 200 3.07 -6.59 -8.01
CA GLY A 200 2.97 -6.60 -9.47
C GLY A 200 4.12 -7.33 -10.16
N MET A 201 5.30 -7.36 -9.54
CA MET A 201 6.45 -8.16 -9.98
C MET A 201 6.39 -9.63 -9.54
N GLY A 202 5.31 -10.05 -8.88
CA GLY A 202 5.10 -11.43 -8.45
C GLY A 202 5.76 -11.78 -7.11
N PHE A 203 6.15 -10.80 -6.31
CA PHE A 203 6.71 -11.02 -4.99
C PHE A 203 5.69 -10.76 -3.87
N GLY A 204 5.87 -11.43 -2.73
CA GLY A 204 5.11 -11.13 -1.52
C GLY A 204 3.62 -11.47 -1.59
N LEU A 205 3.20 -12.26 -2.58
CA LEU A 205 1.84 -12.77 -2.73
C LEU A 205 1.82 -14.25 -2.38
N CYS A 206 0.79 -14.67 -1.64
CA CYS A 206 0.58 -16.07 -1.32
C CYS A 206 0.01 -16.84 -2.52
N SER A 207 0.19 -18.16 -2.49
CA SER A 207 -0.24 -19.07 -3.54
C SER A 207 -1.74 -19.36 -3.51
N HIS A 208 -2.35 -19.28 -2.32
CA HIS A 208 -3.77 -19.59 -2.07
C HIS A 208 -4.48 -18.41 -1.39
N PRO A 209 -4.73 -17.30 -2.11
CA PRO A 209 -5.35 -16.10 -1.53
C PRO A 209 -6.79 -16.30 -1.02
N GLU A 210 -7.46 -17.37 -1.44
CA GLU A 210 -8.79 -17.77 -0.98
C GLU A 210 -8.79 -18.40 0.41
N ASP A 211 -7.65 -18.94 0.85
CA ASP A 211 -7.45 -19.51 2.18
C ASP A 211 -6.64 -18.52 3.01
N CYS A 212 -7.34 -17.65 3.74
CA CYS A 212 -6.71 -16.62 4.56
C CYS A 212 -5.72 -17.22 5.57
N ASP A 213 -6.01 -18.40 6.13
CA ASP A 213 -5.15 -19.04 7.12
C ASP A 213 -3.85 -19.51 6.47
N ALA A 214 -3.95 -20.25 5.36
CA ALA A 214 -2.79 -20.72 4.62
C ALA A 214 -1.96 -19.57 4.04
N CYS A 215 -2.63 -18.50 3.56
CA CYS A 215 -1.98 -17.32 3.03
C CYS A 215 -1.18 -16.58 4.12
N GLU A 216 -1.74 -16.41 5.32
CA GLU A 216 -1.01 -15.80 6.44
C GLU A 216 0.18 -16.62 6.89
N ASP A 217 0.05 -17.96 6.93
CA ASP A 217 1.15 -18.85 7.28
C ASP A 217 2.27 -18.78 6.22
N GLU A 218 1.91 -18.80 4.93
CA GLU A 218 2.86 -18.64 3.82
C GLU A 218 3.59 -17.30 3.90
N GLU A 219 2.86 -16.19 4.10
CA GLU A 219 3.44 -14.86 4.24
C GLU A 219 4.38 -14.73 5.44
N ALA A 220 4.03 -15.34 6.58
CA ALA A 220 4.86 -15.31 7.79
C ALA A 220 6.21 -16.04 7.62
N ASP A 221 6.28 -16.95 6.64
CA ASP A 221 7.48 -17.71 6.27
C ASP A 221 8.20 -17.14 5.03
N MET A 222 7.65 -16.13 4.36
CA MET A 222 8.33 -15.46 3.26
C MET A 222 9.63 -14.79 3.73
N PRO A 223 10.69 -14.81 2.91
CA PRO A 223 11.94 -14.16 3.26
C PRO A 223 11.81 -12.64 3.20
N PHE A 224 12.37 -11.96 4.21
CA PHE A 224 12.54 -10.51 4.15
C PHE A 224 13.43 -10.10 2.97
N ARG A 225 12.97 -9.10 2.23
CA ARG A 225 13.68 -8.49 1.11
C ARG A 225 14.02 -7.05 1.42
N HIS A 226 15.23 -6.67 1.04
CA HIS A 226 15.76 -5.33 1.15
C HIS A 226 15.73 -4.72 -0.24
N ILE A 227 14.82 -3.79 -0.42
CA ILE A 227 14.37 -3.29 -1.71
C ILE A 227 14.78 -1.84 -1.83
N LEU A 228 15.43 -1.52 -2.94
CA LEU A 228 15.57 -0.15 -3.42
C LEU A 228 14.58 0.05 -4.57
N ALA A 229 13.55 0.85 -4.33
CA ALA A 229 12.55 1.21 -5.33
C ALA A 229 12.91 2.57 -5.95
N LEU A 230 12.97 2.63 -7.28
CA LEU A 230 13.29 3.83 -8.03
C LEU A 230 12.11 4.22 -8.91
N SER A 231 11.62 5.45 -8.76
CA SER A 231 10.56 6.01 -9.60
C SER A 231 11.12 7.19 -10.39
N LEU A 232 11.10 7.10 -11.71
CA LEU A 232 11.55 8.18 -12.59
C LEU A 232 10.39 8.58 -13.51
N THR A 233 9.87 9.78 -13.29
CA THR A 233 8.80 10.36 -14.09
C THR A 233 9.34 11.53 -14.91
N ASN A 234 8.47 12.15 -15.72
CA ASN A 234 8.84 13.39 -16.41
C ASN A 234 9.16 14.53 -15.43
N ARG A 235 8.51 14.55 -14.26
CA ARG A 235 8.54 15.67 -13.32
C ARG A 235 9.32 15.41 -12.05
N SER A 236 9.63 14.17 -11.71
CA SER A 236 10.41 13.89 -10.51
C SER A 236 11.22 12.60 -10.61
N PHE A 237 12.18 12.50 -9.71
CA PHE A 237 12.86 11.27 -9.36
C PHE A 237 12.64 10.96 -7.89
N GLY A 238 12.20 9.74 -7.61
CA GLY A 238 12.03 9.19 -6.27
C GLY A 238 12.92 7.97 -6.07
N ALA A 239 13.51 7.86 -4.89
CA ALA A 239 14.20 6.66 -4.44
C ALA A 239 13.74 6.31 -3.02
N ALA A 240 13.34 5.06 -2.81
CA ALA A 240 12.91 4.56 -1.51
C ALA A 240 13.64 3.26 -1.17
N TYR A 241 14.19 3.19 0.04
CA TYR A 241 14.66 1.97 0.64
C TYR A 241 13.59 1.44 1.60
N THR A 242 13.04 0.29 1.24
CA THR A 242 12.02 -0.42 2.00
C THR A 242 12.49 -1.84 2.28
N TYR A 243 12.05 -2.41 3.38
CA TYR A 243 12.17 -3.84 3.59
C TYR A 243 10.80 -4.47 3.76
N MET A 244 10.61 -5.59 3.07
CA MET A 244 9.30 -6.18 2.86
C MET A 244 9.37 -7.68 3.05
N GLN A 245 8.33 -8.23 3.66
CA GLN A 245 8.16 -9.67 3.78
C GLN A 245 7.09 -10.17 2.81
N SER A 246 5.96 -9.47 2.78
CA SER A 246 4.85 -9.69 1.85
C SER A 246 4.42 -8.37 1.21
N ALA A 247 3.50 -8.42 0.26
CA ALA A 247 2.88 -7.24 -0.34
C ALA A 247 2.11 -6.38 0.68
N PHE A 248 1.74 -6.96 1.83
CA PHE A 248 0.97 -6.27 2.87
C PHE A 248 1.81 -5.86 4.08
N TRP A 249 3.07 -6.32 4.14
CA TRP A 249 3.98 -6.01 5.23
C TRP A 249 5.24 -5.35 4.66
N SER A 250 5.29 -4.03 4.80
CA SER A 250 6.42 -3.18 4.44
C SER A 250 6.81 -2.29 5.60
N SER A 251 8.09 -1.93 5.64
CA SER A 251 8.56 -0.86 6.51
C SER A 251 9.54 0.01 5.72
N HIS A 252 9.17 1.29 5.67
CA HIS A 252 9.86 2.33 4.93
C HIS A 252 10.97 2.87 5.83
N GLU A 253 12.22 2.69 5.41
CA GLU A 253 13.39 3.05 6.22
C GLU A 253 13.98 4.39 5.78
N ALA A 254 14.07 4.62 4.47
CA ALA A 254 14.55 5.87 3.91
C ALA A 254 13.89 6.17 2.58
N GLU A 255 13.72 7.45 2.27
CA GLU A 255 13.17 7.90 1.01
C GLU A 255 13.64 9.31 0.67
N SER A 256 13.71 9.59 -0.63
CA SER A 256 13.89 10.92 -1.17
C SER A 256 13.09 11.08 -2.46
N VAL A 257 12.31 12.16 -2.56
CA VAL A 257 11.66 12.62 -3.79
C VAL A 257 12.24 13.98 -4.19
N ARG A 258 12.54 14.15 -5.48
CA ARG A 258 13.19 15.33 -6.07
C ARG A 258 12.52 15.72 -7.39
N PHE A 259 11.77 16.81 -7.40
CA PHE A 259 11.09 17.32 -8.60
C PHE A 259 12.05 17.95 -9.61
N GLU A 260 13.19 18.45 -9.14
CA GLU A 260 14.25 18.97 -10.00
C GLU A 260 14.97 17.88 -10.81
N LEU A 261 14.73 16.60 -10.51
CA LEU A 261 15.37 15.45 -11.14
C LEU A 261 14.44 14.64 -12.07
N GLY A 262 13.30 15.19 -12.48
CA GLY A 262 12.46 14.59 -13.54
C GLY A 262 13.16 14.53 -14.91
N LEU A 263 12.69 13.66 -15.81
CA LEU A 263 13.23 13.49 -17.16
C LEU A 263 13.22 14.79 -17.99
N GLU A 264 12.33 15.74 -17.69
CA GLU A 264 12.32 17.06 -18.32
C GLU A 264 13.65 17.81 -18.16
N ASN A 265 14.42 17.48 -17.12
CA ASN A 265 15.71 18.10 -16.80
C ASN A 265 16.91 17.21 -17.18
N GLU A 266 16.71 16.11 -17.92
CA GLU A 266 17.80 15.16 -18.27
C GLU A 266 18.98 15.84 -18.99
N GLY A 267 18.70 16.91 -19.75
CA GLY A 267 19.70 17.68 -20.48
C GLY A 267 20.58 18.60 -19.64
N GLU A 268 20.32 18.73 -18.34
CA GLU A 268 21.16 19.55 -17.44
C GLU A 268 22.52 18.90 -17.17
N GLU A 269 23.56 19.72 -17.03
CA GLU A 269 24.88 19.24 -16.62
C GLU A 269 24.80 18.56 -15.25
N ALA A 270 25.48 17.42 -15.11
CA ALA A 270 25.47 16.59 -13.89
C ALA A 270 24.10 16.00 -13.48
N TYR A 271 23.08 15.99 -14.36
CA TYR A 271 21.77 15.37 -14.08
C TYR A 271 21.89 13.94 -13.52
N TRP A 272 22.62 13.07 -14.23
CA TRP A 272 22.82 11.68 -13.81
C TRP A 272 23.68 11.54 -12.54
N ASP A 273 24.57 12.49 -12.26
CA ASP A 273 25.37 12.49 -11.03
C ASP A 273 24.48 12.85 -9.82
N ARG A 274 23.55 13.80 -9.97
CA ARG A 274 22.55 14.11 -8.92
C ARG A 274 21.59 12.95 -8.66
N ILE A 275 21.12 12.25 -9.71
CA ILE A 275 20.33 11.01 -9.54
C ILE A 275 21.13 9.97 -8.76
N ARG A 276 22.39 9.74 -9.15
CA ARG A 276 23.28 8.80 -8.46
C ARG A 276 23.45 9.17 -6.99
N GLU A 277 23.63 10.46 -6.68
CA GLU A 277 23.76 10.95 -5.31
C GLU A 277 22.54 10.57 -4.47
N VAL A 278 21.33 10.85 -4.96
CA VAL A 278 20.07 10.49 -4.29
C VAL A 278 19.98 8.97 -4.05
N ILE A 279 20.30 8.15 -5.06
CA ILE A 279 20.30 6.69 -4.92
C ILE A 279 21.29 6.23 -3.84
N VAL A 280 22.50 6.78 -3.86
CA VAL A 280 23.56 6.41 -2.90
C VAL A 280 23.18 6.85 -1.49
N ASP A 281 22.60 8.03 -1.32
CA ASP A 281 22.20 8.54 -0.01
C ASP A 281 21.06 7.70 0.60
N VAL A 282 20.03 7.38 -0.19
CA VAL A 282 18.97 6.44 0.27
C VAL A 282 19.54 5.05 0.54
N GLY A 283 20.47 4.57 -0.29
CA GLY A 283 21.14 3.29 -0.10
C GLY A 283 22.06 3.22 1.12
N ARG A 284 22.63 4.34 1.58
CA ARG A 284 23.48 4.41 2.79
C ARG A 284 22.69 4.20 4.07
N GLU A 285 21.42 4.54 4.08
CA GLU A 285 20.51 4.26 5.20
C GLU A 285 20.17 2.76 5.32
N ALA A 286 20.54 1.95 4.32
CA ALA A 286 20.31 0.51 4.35
C ALA A 286 21.17 -0.18 5.42
N LYS A 287 20.53 -0.61 6.50
CA LYS A 287 21.15 -1.40 7.57
C LYS A 287 21.60 -2.81 7.13
N ARG A 288 21.16 -3.27 5.96
CA ARG A 288 21.43 -4.60 5.41
C ARG A 288 21.65 -4.51 3.89
N PRO A 289 22.37 -5.48 3.28
CA PRO A 289 22.59 -5.48 1.84
C PRO A 289 21.27 -5.54 1.06
N LEU A 290 21.17 -4.73 0.01
CA LEU A 290 20.08 -4.81 -0.96
C LEU A 290 20.08 -6.19 -1.61
N ASN A 291 18.90 -6.79 -1.75
CA ASN A 291 18.74 -8.06 -2.46
C ASN A 291 17.72 -8.00 -3.60
N THR A 292 17.03 -6.87 -3.75
CA THR A 292 16.03 -6.61 -4.80
C THR A 292 16.07 -5.13 -5.18
N VAL A 293 15.91 -4.82 -6.47
CA VAL A 293 15.73 -3.46 -6.99
C VAL A 293 14.39 -3.46 -7.72
N LEU A 294 13.54 -2.48 -7.42
CA LEU A 294 12.24 -2.27 -8.06
C LEU A 294 12.29 -1.01 -8.93
#